data_AF-A0A9W4MV29-F1
#
_entry.id   AF-A0A9W4MV29-F1
#
_cell.length_a   1.000
_cell.length_b   1.000
_cell.length_c   1.000
_cell.angle_alpha   90.00
_cell.angle_beta   90.00
_cell.angle_gamma   90.00
#
_symmetry.space_group_name_H-M   'P 1'
#
loop_
_entity.id
_entity.type
_entity.pdbx_description
1 polymer ?
#
loop_
_entity_poly.entity_id
_entity_poly.type
_entity_poly.pdbx_seq_one_letter_code
_entity_poly.pdbx_strand_id
1 'polypeptide(L)'
;MPLEIGLWTHQPRNILDWINLAQLVGVWALFICLFALNLYYNSAGRLSKALTILIYIGFLMISLMPLVVDATTDVFCPPDRPNCPEIDRDAIAMFEGLHSNLLLPFFTIILLVIGFYRQMRKPIQNLSLTGLKLQAAVFTLSAISWAFRLYFPWHLYHEDPRRSWPLYLILPAWYQGVGFVAFDDAAFALGQGILLYLALRQQRRAGAADAERQPLLAQGA
;
A
#
# COMPACT_ATOMS: atom_id res chain seq x y z
N MET A 1 -11.75 32.02 4.32
CA MET A 1 -10.67 31.96 3.31
C MET A 1 -10.82 30.63 2.59
N PRO A 2 -10.97 30.59 1.26
CA PRO A 2 -11.28 29.36 0.56
C PRO A 2 -9.99 28.53 0.50
N LEU A 3 -9.93 27.57 1.41
CA LEU A 3 -8.85 26.61 1.52
C LEU A 3 -9.26 25.45 0.63
N GLU A 4 -8.89 25.51 -0.66
CA GLU A 4 -8.80 24.32 -1.52
C GLU A 4 -7.69 23.44 -0.95
N ILE A 5 -7.95 22.75 0.16
CA ILE A 5 -6.98 21.88 0.81
C ILE A 5 -7.02 20.57 0.02
N GLY A 6 -6.10 20.41 -0.92
CA GLY A 6 -5.72 19.06 -1.31
C GLY A 6 -5.04 18.42 -0.11
N LEU A 7 -5.76 17.56 0.59
CA LEU A 7 -5.45 17.04 1.93
C LEU A 7 -3.99 16.55 2.07
N TRP A 8 -3.43 15.96 1.02
CA TRP A 8 -2.07 15.41 0.99
C TRP A 8 -1.17 16.01 -0.09
N THR A 9 -1.59 17.11 -0.74
CA THR A 9 -0.84 17.78 -1.80
C THR A 9 -0.19 19.05 -1.29
N HIS A 10 0.98 19.39 -1.82
CA HIS A 10 1.65 20.63 -1.47
C HIS A 10 0.92 21.85 -2.03
N GLN A 11 1.05 22.98 -1.34
CA GLN A 11 0.56 24.28 -1.79
C GLN A 11 1.72 25.28 -1.87
N PRO A 12 2.09 25.77 -3.08
CA PRO A 12 1.59 25.35 -4.39
C PRO A 12 2.01 23.90 -4.73
N ARG A 13 1.27 23.27 -5.66
CA ARG A 13 1.59 21.91 -6.13
C ARG A 13 3.02 21.84 -6.64
N ASN A 14 3.74 20.80 -6.26
CA ASN A 14 5.13 20.61 -6.65
C ASN A 14 5.32 19.34 -7.48
N ILE A 15 6.57 19.07 -7.88
CA ILE A 15 6.93 17.91 -8.71
C ILE A 15 6.61 16.59 -8.00
N LEU A 16 6.69 16.54 -6.66
CA LEU A 16 6.42 15.32 -5.89
C LEU A 16 4.94 14.92 -6.00
N ASP A 17 4.02 15.88 -6.02
CA ASP A 17 2.60 15.61 -6.20
C ASP A 17 2.31 14.95 -7.56
N TRP A 18 3.01 15.36 -8.62
CA TRP A 18 2.90 14.74 -9.95
C TRP A 18 3.50 13.34 -9.99
N ILE A 19 4.62 13.12 -9.28
CA ILE A 19 5.22 11.79 -9.13
C ILE A 19 4.23 10.86 -8.39
N ASN A 20 3.59 11.35 -7.33
CA ASN A 20 2.58 10.60 -6.57
C ASN A 20 1.42 10.20 -7.46
N LEU A 21 0.91 11.13 -8.28
CA LEU A 21 -0.16 10.85 -9.24
C LEU A 21 0.26 9.79 -10.27
N ALA A 22 1.45 9.93 -10.87
CA ALA A 22 1.96 8.97 -11.84
C ALA A 22 2.13 7.56 -11.23
N GLN A 23 2.67 7.48 -10.01
CA GLN A 23 2.80 6.22 -9.28
C GLN A 23 1.44 5.61 -8.96
N LEU A 24 0.47 6.40 -8.49
CA LEU A 24 -0.89 5.95 -8.18
C LEU A 24 -1.60 5.39 -9.43
N VAL A 25 -1.57 6.13 -10.54
CA VAL A 25 -2.17 5.69 -11.81
C VAL A 25 -1.48 4.43 -12.33
N GLY A 26 -0.15 4.36 -12.25
CA GLY A 26 0.62 3.19 -12.63
C GLY A 26 0.24 1.95 -11.82
N VAL A 27 0.15 2.08 -10.49
CA VAL A 27 -0.27 1.00 -9.60
C VAL A 27 -1.71 0.57 -9.91
N TRP A 28 -2.62 1.52 -10.11
CA TRP A 28 -4.01 1.22 -10.47
C TRP A 28 -4.12 0.46 -11.78
N ALA A 29 -3.40 0.90 -12.82
CA ALA A 29 -3.36 0.21 -14.12
C ALA A 29 -2.78 -1.22 -14.00
N LEU A 30 -1.71 -1.40 -13.22
CA LEU A 30 -1.13 -2.72 -12.96
C LEU A 30 -2.11 -3.65 -12.22
N PHE A 31 -2.86 -3.13 -11.26
CA PHE A 31 -3.91 -3.90 -10.57
C PHE A 31 -5.02 -4.35 -11.52
N ILE A 32 -5.48 -3.48 -12.43
CA ILE A 32 -6.45 -3.84 -13.48
C ILE A 32 -5.89 -4.94 -14.38
N CYS A 33 -4.65 -4.81 -14.83
CA CYS A 33 -3.99 -5.82 -15.65
C CYS A 33 -3.90 -7.17 -14.93
N LEU A 34 -3.45 -7.18 -13.66
CA LEU A 34 -3.37 -8.40 -12.86
C LEU A 34 -4.75 -9.03 -12.63
N PHE A 35 -5.77 -8.22 -12.39
CA PHE A 35 -7.14 -8.68 -12.24
C PHE A 35 -7.67 -9.33 -13.53
N ALA A 36 -7.47 -8.68 -14.68
CA ALA A 36 -7.86 -9.21 -15.99
C ALA A 36 -7.14 -10.52 -16.32
N LEU A 37 -5.81 -10.57 -16.09
CA LEU A 37 -5.00 -11.77 -16.24
C LEU A 37 -5.48 -12.91 -15.33
N ASN A 38 -5.83 -12.60 -14.08
CA ASN A 38 -6.37 -13.59 -13.15
C ASN A 38 -7.71 -14.14 -13.68
N LEU A 39 -8.65 -13.29 -14.11
CA LEU A 39 -9.92 -13.78 -14.67
C LEU A 39 -9.74 -14.63 -15.93
N TYR A 40 -8.77 -14.26 -16.78
CA TYR A 40 -8.47 -14.93 -18.03
C TYR A 40 -7.80 -16.30 -17.82
N TYR A 41 -6.70 -16.34 -17.07
CA TYR A 41 -5.90 -17.55 -16.90
C TYR A 41 -6.37 -18.48 -15.77
N ASN A 42 -7.18 -17.98 -14.84
CA ASN A 42 -7.66 -18.81 -13.75
C ASN A 42 -8.74 -19.79 -14.26
N SER A 43 -8.47 -21.09 -14.10
CA SER A 43 -9.39 -22.19 -14.38
C SER A 43 -10.49 -22.33 -13.31
N ALA A 44 -10.54 -21.42 -12.34
CA ALA A 44 -11.54 -21.43 -11.28
C ALA A 44 -12.98 -21.42 -11.83
N GLY A 45 -13.87 -22.13 -11.13
CA GLY A 45 -15.28 -22.23 -11.49
C GLY A 45 -16.00 -20.88 -11.54
N ARG A 46 -17.13 -20.83 -12.25
CA ARG A 46 -17.93 -19.60 -12.48
C ARG A 46 -18.22 -18.81 -11.20
N LEU A 47 -18.52 -19.49 -10.10
CA LEU A 47 -18.78 -18.87 -8.81
C LEU A 47 -17.57 -18.11 -8.25
N SER A 48 -16.37 -18.67 -8.36
CA SER A 48 -15.13 -18.02 -7.90
C SER A 48 -14.80 -16.78 -8.74
N LYS A 49 -15.05 -16.83 -10.05
CA LYS A 49 -14.88 -15.67 -10.93
C LYS A 49 -15.88 -14.56 -10.58
N ALA A 50 -17.15 -14.92 -10.36
CA ALA A 50 -18.18 -13.98 -9.93
C ALA A 50 -17.85 -13.31 -8.59
N LEU A 51 -17.40 -14.09 -7.61
CA LEU A 51 -16.94 -13.56 -6.32
C LEU A 51 -15.74 -12.61 -6.47
N THR A 52 -14.78 -12.95 -7.32
CA THR A 52 -13.61 -12.08 -7.57
C THR A 52 -14.02 -10.77 -8.23
N ILE A 53 -14.96 -10.80 -9.19
CA ILE A 53 -15.54 -9.60 -9.79
C ILE A 53 -16.27 -8.76 -8.74
N LEU A 54 -17.09 -9.37 -7.89
CA LEU A 54 -17.84 -8.65 -6.86
C LEU A 54 -16.91 -7.96 -5.86
N ILE A 55 -15.85 -8.65 -5.40
CA ILE A 55 -14.83 -8.07 -4.53
C ILE A 55 -14.15 -6.87 -5.21
N TYR A 56 -13.84 -7.00 -6.50
CA TYR A 56 -13.20 -5.93 -7.26
C TYR A 56 -14.12 -4.71 -7.47
N ILE A 57 -15.41 -4.94 -7.74
CA ILE A 57 -16.42 -3.87 -7.77
C ILE A 57 -16.49 -3.17 -6.41
N GLY A 58 -16.52 -3.94 -5.31
CA GLY A 58 -16.49 -3.37 -3.96
C GLY A 58 -15.26 -2.51 -3.69
N PHE A 59 -14.07 -2.99 -4.10
CA PHE A 59 -12.83 -2.22 -4.04
C PHE A 59 -12.92 -0.92 -4.85
N LEU A 60 -13.37 -0.98 -6.11
CA LEU A 60 -13.53 0.20 -6.95
C LEU A 60 -14.52 1.21 -6.36
N MET A 61 -15.63 0.74 -5.78
CA MET A 61 -16.59 1.62 -5.11
C MET A 61 -15.92 2.35 -3.93
N ILE A 62 -15.19 1.63 -3.08
CA ILE A 62 -14.48 2.24 -1.94
C ILE A 62 -13.42 3.25 -2.42
N SER A 63 -12.73 2.98 -3.52
CA SER A 63 -11.68 3.87 -4.05
C SER A 63 -12.22 5.07 -4.84
N LEU A 64 -13.29 4.89 -5.63
CA LEU A 64 -13.81 5.93 -6.53
C LEU A 64 -14.94 6.75 -5.92
N MET A 65 -15.71 6.21 -4.98
CA MET A 65 -16.81 6.95 -4.34
C MET A 65 -16.32 8.25 -3.68
N PRO A 66 -15.21 8.29 -2.91
CA PRO A 66 -14.73 9.55 -2.32
C PRO A 66 -14.41 10.60 -3.38
N LEU A 67 -13.82 10.20 -4.52
CA LEU A 67 -13.50 11.07 -5.64
C LEU A 67 -14.76 11.63 -6.32
N VAL A 68 -15.78 10.79 -6.50
CA VAL A 68 -17.07 11.22 -7.08
C VAL A 68 -17.78 12.17 -6.15
N VAL A 69 -17.80 11.88 -4.84
CA VAL A 69 -18.41 12.76 -3.85
C VAL A 69 -17.69 14.10 -3.85
N ASP A 70 -16.37 14.13 -3.70
CA ASP A 70 -15.56 15.35 -3.76
C ASP A 70 -15.85 16.20 -5.01
N ALA A 71 -15.79 15.59 -6.20
CA ALA A 71 -16.03 16.27 -7.47
C ALA A 71 -17.48 16.80 -7.62
N THR A 72 -18.44 16.22 -6.89
CA THR A 72 -19.85 16.65 -6.95
C THR A 72 -20.24 17.57 -5.79
N THR A 73 -19.45 17.64 -4.71
CA THR A 73 -19.72 18.50 -3.55
C THR A 73 -19.84 19.96 -3.98
N ASP A 74 -18.95 20.46 -4.84
CA ASP A 74 -18.99 21.85 -5.30
C ASP A 74 -20.24 22.16 -6.16
N VAL A 75 -20.86 21.14 -6.76
CA VAL A 75 -22.11 21.28 -7.52
C VAL A 75 -23.31 21.45 -6.57
N PHE A 76 -23.33 20.68 -5.47
CA PHE A 76 -24.44 20.68 -4.53
C PHE A 76 -24.30 21.73 -3.43
N CYS A 77 -23.07 22.09 -3.06
CA CYS A 77 -22.73 23.07 -2.04
C CYS A 77 -21.58 24.00 -2.52
N PRO A 78 -21.91 25.06 -3.28
CA PRO A 78 -20.92 25.92 -3.91
C PRO A 78 -20.01 26.63 -2.90
N PRO A 79 -18.70 26.80 -3.20
CA PRO A 79 -17.74 27.47 -2.32
C PRO A 79 -18.13 28.89 -1.93
N ASP A 80 -18.70 29.63 -2.89
CA ASP A 80 -18.95 31.07 -2.76
C ASP A 80 -20.25 31.38 -2.02
N ARG A 81 -21.19 30.42 -2.00
CA ARG A 81 -22.51 30.55 -1.37
C ARG A 81 -22.98 29.18 -0.85
N PRO A 82 -22.37 28.70 0.25
CA PRO A 82 -22.74 27.41 0.80
C PRO A 82 -24.20 27.45 1.25
N ASN A 83 -24.99 26.52 0.70
CA ASN A 83 -26.37 26.24 1.08
C ASN A 83 -26.45 25.06 2.07
N CYS A 84 -25.30 24.50 2.46
CA CYS A 84 -25.15 23.35 3.33
C CYS A 84 -24.33 23.70 4.60
N PRO A 85 -24.54 22.97 5.71
CA PRO A 85 -23.64 22.99 6.86
C PRO A 85 -22.19 22.66 6.47
N GLU A 86 -21.22 23.31 7.11
CA GLU A 86 -19.78 23.15 6.80
C GLU A 86 -19.29 21.70 6.96
N ILE A 87 -19.91 20.92 7.86
CA ILE A 87 -19.60 19.50 8.07
C ILE A 87 -20.01 18.61 6.90
N ASP A 88 -21.05 19.00 6.15
CA ASP A 88 -21.55 18.25 4.99
C ASP A 88 -20.71 18.52 3.73
N ARG A 89 -19.88 19.56 3.76
CA ARG A 89 -18.94 19.88 2.69
C ARG A 89 -17.70 18.98 2.73
N ASP A 90 -17.29 18.52 3.90
CA ASP A 90 -16.10 17.70 4.07
C ASP A 90 -16.42 16.20 4.19
N ALA A 91 -17.21 15.70 3.22
CA ALA A 91 -17.50 14.27 3.12
C ALA A 91 -16.21 13.44 2.97
N ILE A 92 -15.13 14.04 2.45
CA ILE A 92 -13.81 13.43 2.34
C ILE A 92 -13.26 13.05 3.72
N ALA A 93 -13.34 13.94 4.71
CA ALA A 93 -12.91 13.63 6.08
C ALA A 93 -13.67 12.43 6.68
N MET A 94 -14.96 12.25 6.34
CA MET A 94 -15.72 11.07 6.74
C MET A 94 -15.16 9.79 6.08
N PHE A 95 -14.89 9.82 4.78
CA PHE A 95 -14.29 8.67 4.07
C PHE A 95 -12.90 8.36 4.58
N GLU A 96 -12.09 9.38 4.87
CA GLU A 96 -10.76 9.24 5.48
C GLU A 96 -10.87 8.60 6.86
N GLY A 97 -11.79 9.07 7.71
CA GLY A 97 -12.05 8.48 9.02
C GLY A 97 -12.42 7.00 8.91
N LEU A 98 -13.31 6.65 7.98
CA LEU A 98 -13.69 5.26 7.72
C LEU A 98 -12.51 4.44 7.17
N HIS A 99 -11.70 5.03 6.28
CA HIS A 99 -10.55 4.35 5.69
C HIS A 99 -9.46 4.07 6.73
N SER A 100 -9.06 5.10 7.48
CA SER A 100 -7.98 5.03 8.48
C SER A 100 -8.35 4.18 9.69
N ASN A 101 -9.59 4.28 10.20
CA ASN A 101 -9.99 3.61 11.44
C ASN A 101 -10.57 2.21 11.23
N LEU A 102 -11.16 1.94 10.05
CA LEU A 102 -11.82 0.66 9.78
C LEU A 102 -11.13 -0.11 8.66
N LEU A 103 -10.99 0.48 7.48
CA LEU A 103 -10.52 -0.28 6.31
C LEU A 103 -9.05 -0.67 6.44
N LEU A 104 -8.17 0.25 6.82
CA LEU A 104 -6.74 0.04 6.89
C LEU A 104 -6.34 -1.04 7.92
N PRO A 105 -6.79 -1.01 9.19
CA PRO A 105 -6.46 -2.08 10.13
C PRO A 105 -7.03 -3.44 9.73
N PHE A 106 -8.24 -3.49 9.16
CA PHE A 106 -8.85 -4.76 8.76
C PHE A 106 -8.24 -5.33 7.49
N PHE A 107 -8.22 -4.56 6.40
CA PHE A 107 -7.77 -5.06 5.12
C PHE A 107 -6.25 -5.17 5.06
N THR A 108 -5.54 -4.17 5.58
CA THR A 108 -4.09 -4.15 5.42
C THR A 108 -3.40 -5.10 6.38
N ILE A 109 -3.85 -5.25 7.63
CA ILE A 109 -3.18 -6.19 8.55
C ILE A 109 -3.64 -7.63 8.29
N ILE A 110 -4.95 -7.88 8.23
CA ILE A 110 -5.48 -9.26 8.15
C ILE A 110 -5.14 -9.89 6.80
N LEU A 111 -5.39 -9.20 5.68
CA LEU A 111 -5.12 -9.78 4.37
C LEU A 111 -3.63 -9.93 4.08
N LEU A 112 -2.79 -9.02 4.59
CA LEU A 112 -1.33 -9.12 4.48
C LEU A 112 -0.80 -10.32 5.27
N VAL A 113 -1.27 -10.51 6.51
CA VAL A 113 -0.92 -11.69 7.32
C VAL A 113 -1.37 -12.98 6.64
N ILE A 114 -2.62 -13.03 6.14
CA ILE A 114 -3.14 -14.19 5.39
C ILE A 114 -2.32 -14.41 4.10
N GLY A 115 -1.97 -13.34 3.40
CA GLY A 115 -1.18 -13.36 2.18
C GLY A 115 0.20 -13.95 2.41
N PHE A 116 0.92 -13.45 3.41
CA PHE A 116 2.22 -13.98 3.81
C PHE A 116 2.13 -15.42 4.31
N TYR A 117 1.12 -15.74 5.13
CA TYR A 117 0.90 -17.11 5.58
C TYR A 117 0.70 -18.06 4.39
N ARG A 118 -0.16 -17.69 3.43
CA ARG A 118 -0.38 -18.48 2.21
C ARG A 118 0.88 -18.58 1.35
N GLN A 119 1.66 -17.51 1.24
CA GLN A 119 2.90 -17.51 0.46
C GLN A 119 3.97 -18.41 1.11
N MET A 120 4.07 -18.42 2.44
CA MET A 120 4.95 -19.33 3.21
C MET A 120 4.52 -20.80 3.09
N ARG A 121 3.23 -21.08 2.90
CA ARG A 121 2.71 -22.45 2.76
C ARG A 121 2.91 -23.05 1.37
N LYS A 122 3.22 -22.23 0.36
CA LYS A 122 3.62 -22.74 -0.96
C LYS A 122 5.01 -23.37 -0.87
N PRO A 123 5.30 -24.44 -1.63
CA PRO A 123 6.66 -24.96 -1.71
C PRO A 123 7.60 -23.82 -2.08
N ILE A 124 8.55 -23.51 -1.21
CA ILE A 124 9.49 -22.38 -1.39
C ILE A 124 10.28 -22.52 -2.71
N GLN A 125 10.43 -23.75 -3.21
CA GLN A 125 11.02 -24.06 -4.52
C GLN A 125 10.25 -23.45 -5.71
N ASN A 126 8.97 -23.12 -5.55
CA ASN A 126 8.14 -22.48 -6.58
C ASN A 126 8.15 -20.94 -6.51
N LEU A 127 8.94 -20.35 -5.60
CA LEU A 127 9.09 -18.89 -5.49
C LEU A 127 10.24 -18.42 -6.38
N SER A 128 9.96 -17.45 -7.25
CA SER A 128 11.01 -16.80 -8.06
C SER A 128 11.91 -15.96 -7.17
N LEU A 129 13.13 -16.42 -6.92
CA LEU A 129 14.13 -15.71 -6.12
C LEU A 129 14.39 -14.29 -6.65
N THR A 130 14.47 -14.15 -7.97
CA THR A 130 14.64 -12.86 -8.65
C THR A 130 13.43 -11.96 -8.41
N GLY A 131 12.22 -12.52 -8.48
CA GLY A 131 10.99 -11.80 -8.17
C GLY A 131 10.96 -11.29 -6.73
N LEU A 132 11.31 -12.14 -5.75
CA LEU A 132 11.36 -11.75 -4.34
C LEU A 132 12.39 -10.64 -4.07
N LYS A 133 13.58 -10.73 -4.67
CA LYS A 133 14.61 -9.68 -4.58
C LYS A 133 14.10 -8.36 -5.13
N LEU A 134 13.52 -8.38 -6.33
CA LEU A 134 13.00 -7.19 -6.97
C LEU A 134 11.86 -6.57 -6.16
N GLN A 135 10.91 -7.38 -5.69
CA GLN A 135 9.80 -6.91 -4.87
C GLN A 135 10.30 -6.30 -3.56
N ALA A 136 11.17 -6.99 -2.82
CA ALA A 136 11.72 -6.46 -1.58
C ALA A 136 12.45 -5.12 -1.80
N ALA A 137 13.27 -5.02 -2.84
CA ALA A 137 13.98 -3.79 -3.18
C ALA A 137 13.03 -2.65 -3.56
N VAL A 138 12.07 -2.90 -4.47
CA VAL A 138 11.10 -1.90 -4.93
C VAL A 138 10.25 -1.38 -3.78
N PHE A 139 9.70 -2.27 -2.95
CA PHE A 139 8.89 -1.86 -1.80
C PHE A 139 9.72 -1.11 -0.74
N THR A 140 10.99 -1.48 -0.54
CA THR A 140 11.88 -0.74 0.37
C THR A 140 12.12 0.68 -0.11
N LEU A 141 12.46 0.84 -1.39
CA LEU A 141 12.67 2.15 -2.01
C LEU A 141 11.39 2.99 -1.99
N SER A 142 10.25 2.36 -2.27
CA SER A 142 8.94 3.00 -2.24
C SER A 142 8.61 3.50 -0.83
N ALA A 143 8.75 2.66 0.20
CA ALA A 143 8.52 3.03 1.61
C ALA A 143 9.36 4.24 2.05
N ILE A 144 10.67 4.23 1.73
CA ILE A 144 11.56 5.34 2.04
C ILE A 144 11.11 6.60 1.30
N SER A 145 10.74 6.46 0.02
CA SER A 145 10.33 7.61 -0.79
C SER A 145 9.04 8.26 -0.28
N TRP A 146 8.08 7.47 0.20
CA TRP A 146 6.80 7.97 0.71
C TRP A 146 6.94 8.87 1.93
N ALA A 147 7.93 8.59 2.80
CA ALA A 147 8.20 9.41 3.98
C ALA A 147 8.49 10.89 3.65
N PHE A 148 8.91 11.20 2.40
CA PHE A 148 9.26 12.55 1.96
C PHE A 148 8.31 13.13 0.90
N ARG A 149 7.36 12.35 0.38
CA ARG A 149 6.56 12.72 -0.79
C ARG A 149 5.18 13.27 -0.48
N LEU A 150 4.61 12.92 0.66
CA LEU A 150 3.29 13.37 1.06
C LEU A 150 3.40 14.59 1.98
N TYR A 151 2.50 15.54 1.78
CA TYR A 151 2.43 16.70 2.65
C TYR A 151 1.86 16.29 4.02
N PHE A 152 2.56 16.68 5.09
CA PHE A 152 2.06 16.62 6.46
C PHE A 152 2.34 17.98 7.11
N PRO A 153 1.39 18.58 7.84
CA PRO A 153 1.53 19.92 8.41
C PRO A 153 2.44 19.92 9.65
N TRP A 154 3.73 19.62 9.45
CA TRP A 154 4.76 19.57 10.50
C TRP A 154 4.84 20.87 11.31
N HIS A 155 4.57 22.01 10.67
CA HIS A 155 4.58 23.33 11.30
C HIS A 155 3.65 23.42 12.51
N LEU A 156 2.48 22.75 12.50
CA LEU A 156 1.54 22.73 13.62
C LEU A 156 2.12 22.09 14.89
N TYR A 157 3.15 21.24 14.74
CA TYR A 157 3.78 20.51 15.83
C TYR A 157 5.14 21.12 16.25
N HIS A 158 5.76 21.93 15.38
CA HIS A 158 7.08 22.53 15.62
C HIS A 158 7.04 24.02 15.96
N GLU A 159 6.00 24.76 15.56
CA GLU A 159 5.97 26.24 15.64
C GLU A 159 5.29 26.81 16.89
N ASP A 160 4.78 25.98 17.82
CA ASP A 160 4.26 26.47 19.10
C ASP A 160 5.38 26.48 20.18
N PRO A 161 6.05 27.63 20.44
CA PRO A 161 7.13 27.72 21.43
C PRO A 161 6.66 27.48 22.86
N ARG A 162 5.35 27.41 23.14
CA ARG A 162 4.80 27.09 24.46
C ARG A 162 4.49 25.61 24.65
N ARG A 163 4.51 24.81 23.58
CA ARG A 163 4.05 23.42 23.60
C ARG A 163 4.95 22.54 22.75
N SER A 164 5.96 21.93 23.37
CA SER A 164 6.69 20.83 22.74
C SER A 164 5.78 19.60 22.68
N TRP A 165 5.33 19.25 21.48
CA TRP A 165 4.53 18.04 21.27
C TRP A 165 5.42 16.81 21.40
N PRO A 166 5.12 15.88 22.31
CA PRO A 166 5.93 14.68 22.46
C PRO A 166 5.75 13.75 21.25
N LEU A 167 6.81 13.03 20.88
CA LEU A 167 6.84 12.14 19.71
C LEU A 167 5.71 11.09 19.70
N TYR A 168 5.27 10.63 20.87
CA TYR A 168 4.19 9.64 20.98
C TYR A 168 2.81 10.20 20.57
N LEU A 169 2.64 11.52 20.41
CA LEU A 169 1.44 12.14 19.84
C LEU A 169 1.61 12.47 18.36
N ILE A 170 2.82 12.88 17.95
CA ILE A 170 3.12 13.26 16.57
C ILE A 170 3.12 12.02 15.67
N LEU A 171 3.76 10.93 16.10
CA LEU A 171 3.91 9.73 15.27
C LEU A 171 2.57 9.07 14.92
N PRO A 172 1.60 8.90 15.84
CA PRO A 172 0.27 8.41 15.48
C PRO A 172 -0.48 9.36 14.54
N ALA A 173 -0.39 10.68 14.76
CA ALA A 173 -1.04 11.66 13.89
C ALA A 173 -0.46 11.64 12.46
N TRP A 174 0.88 11.57 12.35
CA TRP A 174 1.55 11.39 11.07
C TRP A 174 1.16 10.08 10.40
N TYR A 175 1.18 8.97 11.15
CA TYR A 175 0.80 7.66 10.65
C TYR A 175 -0.64 7.64 10.11
N GLN A 176 -1.59 8.19 10.87
CA GLN A 176 -3.00 8.25 10.49
C GLN A 176 -3.24 9.15 9.28
N GLY A 177 -2.56 10.30 9.20
CA GLY A 177 -2.72 11.23 8.08
C GLY A 177 -2.10 10.72 6.78
N VAL A 178 -0.82 10.33 6.80
CA VAL A 178 -0.09 9.99 5.56
C VAL A 178 0.92 8.84 5.71
N GLY A 179 1.38 8.57 6.93
CA GLY A 179 2.48 7.64 7.19
C GLY A 179 2.11 6.17 6.97
N PHE A 180 0.83 5.83 6.97
CA PHE A 180 0.35 4.48 6.67
C PHE A 180 0.83 3.97 5.31
N VAL A 181 0.93 4.83 4.29
CA VAL A 181 1.40 4.45 2.94
C VAL A 181 2.84 3.93 2.98
N ALA A 182 3.71 4.66 3.67
CA ALA A 182 5.10 4.26 3.86
C ALA A 182 5.21 2.97 4.69
N PHE A 183 4.38 2.84 5.72
CA PHE A 183 4.35 1.67 6.59
C PHE A 183 3.90 0.41 5.84
N ASP A 184 2.88 0.51 5.00
CA ASP A 184 2.36 -0.60 4.22
C ASP A 184 3.43 -1.14 3.25
N ASP A 185 4.11 -0.25 2.53
CA ASP A 185 5.23 -0.63 1.66
C ASP A 185 6.38 -1.26 2.46
N ALA A 186 6.68 -0.74 3.66
CA ALA A 186 7.70 -1.31 4.53
C ALA A 186 7.31 -2.72 5.02
N ALA A 187 6.05 -2.93 5.40
CA ALA A 187 5.53 -4.23 5.79
C ALA A 187 5.61 -5.24 4.63
N PHE A 188 5.29 -4.81 3.41
CA PHE A 188 5.48 -5.63 2.20
C PHE A 188 6.94 -5.97 1.95
N ALA A 189 7.84 -4.99 2.04
CA ALA A 189 9.27 -5.18 1.88
C ALA A 189 9.82 -6.19 2.89
N LEU A 190 9.45 -6.06 4.17
CA LEU A 190 9.85 -6.97 5.23
C LEU A 190 9.38 -8.39 4.97
N GLY A 191 8.10 -8.59 4.63
CA GLY A 191 7.60 -9.93 4.37
C GLY A 191 8.23 -10.59 3.15
N GLN A 192 8.47 -9.86 2.06
CA GLN A 192 9.21 -10.39 0.90
C GLN A 192 10.68 -10.67 1.24
N GLY A 193 11.31 -9.84 2.08
CA GLY A 193 12.67 -10.04 2.59
C GLY A 193 12.79 -11.29 3.46
N ILE A 194 11.83 -11.55 4.34
CA ILE A 194 11.77 -12.77 5.16
C ILE A 194 11.64 -14.00 4.27
N LEU A 195 10.73 -13.97 3.29
CA LEU A 195 10.56 -15.07 2.34
C LEU A 195 11.83 -15.32 1.52
N LEU A 196 12.52 -14.25 1.10
CA LEU A 196 13.79 -14.35 0.38
C LEU A 196 14.86 -15.00 1.23
N TYR A 197 14.98 -14.59 2.50
CA TYR A 197 15.92 -15.19 3.45
C TYR A 197 15.65 -16.68 3.65
N LEU A 198 14.39 -17.07 3.81
CA LEU A 198 14.00 -18.48 3.96
C LEU A 198 14.30 -19.29 2.69
N ALA A 199 14.03 -18.74 1.51
CA ALA A 199 14.35 -19.36 0.23
C ALA A 199 15.85 -19.60 0.05
N LEU A 200 16.68 -18.59 0.34
CA LEU A 200 18.14 -18.70 0.29
C LEU A 200 18.67 -19.73 1.30
N ARG A 201 18.12 -19.74 2.52
CA ARG A 201 18.52 -20.71 3.56
C ARG A 201 18.22 -22.14 3.13
N GLN A 202 17.07 -22.38 2.51
CA GLN A 202 16.70 -23.71 2.02
C GLN A 202 17.57 -24.14 0.84
N GLN A 203 17.84 -23.25 -0.11
CA GLN A 203 18.73 -23.54 -1.23
C GLN A 203 20.15 -23.90 -0.77
N ARG A 204 20.67 -23.19 0.23
CA ARG A 204 21.97 -23.52 0.85
C ARG A 204 21.96 -24.90 1.51
N ARG A 205 20.89 -25.25 2.23
CA ARG A 205 20.74 -26.58 2.86
C ARG A 205 20.64 -27.71 1.84
N ALA A 206 19.88 -27.50 0.76
CA ALA A 206 19.80 -28.45 -0.34
C ALA A 206 21.17 -28.64 -1.01
N GLY A 207 21.85 -27.54 -1.33
CA GLY A 207 23.20 -27.60 -1.92
C GLY A 207 24.23 -28.27 -1.00
N ALA A 208 24.15 -28.08 0.31
CA ALA A 208 25.02 -28.77 1.27
C ALA A 208 24.72 -30.29 1.32
N ALA A 209 23.44 -30.67 1.35
CA ALA A 209 23.03 -32.08 1.32
C ALA A 209 23.39 -32.78 0.00
N ASP A 210 23.35 -32.07 -1.12
CA ASP A 210 23.76 -32.59 -2.43
C ASP A 210 25.29 -32.73 -2.53
N ALA A 211 26.05 -31.78 -1.96
CA ALA A 211 27.51 -31.87 -1.87
C ALA A 211 27.97 -33.06 -1.01
N GLU A 212 27.27 -33.37 0.09
CA GLU A 212 27.53 -34.57 0.90
C GLU A 212 27.20 -35.89 0.19
N ARG A 213 26.36 -35.86 -0.86
CA ARG A 213 25.95 -37.03 -1.65
C ARG A 213 26.75 -37.22 -2.94
N GLN A 214 27.67 -36.32 -3.27
CA GLN A 214 28.57 -36.52 -4.41
C GLN A 214 29.63 -37.58 -4.07
N PRO A 215 29.76 -38.67 -4.86
CA PRO A 215 30.78 -39.68 -4.61
C PRO A 215 32.18 -39.08 -4.79
N LEU A 216 33.08 -39.32 -3.83
CA LEU A 216 34.48 -38.86 -3.77
C LEU A 216 35.41 -39.49 -4.84
N LEU A 217 34.90 -39.81 -6.03
CA LEU A 217 35.62 -40.59 -7.05
C LEU A 217 36.46 -39.76 -8.03
N ALA A 218 36.87 -38.54 -7.67
CA ALA A 218 37.68 -37.68 -8.55
C ALA A 218 39.08 -37.33 -7.99
N GLN A 219 39.57 -38.01 -6.95
CA GLN A 219 40.92 -37.78 -6.38
C GLN A 219 41.85 -39.00 -6.44
N GLY A 220 41.67 -39.88 -7.41
CA GLY A 220 42.57 -41.02 -7.60
C GLY A 220 42.59 -41.52 -9.05
N ALA A 221 43.23 -40.75 -9.93
CA ALA A 221 43.76 -41.23 -11.21
C ALA A 221 44.98 -40.39 -11.58
#